data_AF-A0A142XGC9-F1
#
_entry.id   AF-A0A142XGC9-F1
#
_cell.length_a   1.000
_cell.length_b   1.000
_cell.length_c   1.000
_cell.angle_alpha   90.00
_cell.angle_beta   90.00
_cell.angle_gamma   90.00
#
_symmetry.space_group_name_H-M   'P 1'
#
loop_
_entity.id
_entity.type
_entity.pdbx_description
1 polymer ?
#
loop_
_entity_poly.entity_id
_entity_poly.type
_entity_poly.pdbx_seq_one_letter_code
_entity_poly.pdbx_strand_id
1 'polypeptide(L)'
;MYWKIFVLLGLGAFVLLSAADWVFTFTLLRTHPHAIESNPLAAACLEQYGWNGLAVYKGFGVLAFGLSVTLLLRRRPSVAAGVVTLGCVTLLSVTTYSHQMLCTLNREARTLREAEWPSPAPSETAAVEESPIPDRCWFADELPPEKKSRPTITTVQTSHRQREARLPAVR
;
A
#
# COMPACT_ATOMS: atom_id res chain seq x y z
N MET A 1 40.52 -4.87 1.55
CA MET A 1 39.63 -5.31 0.45
C MET A 1 38.24 -5.68 0.96
N TYR A 2 38.12 -6.40 2.07
CA TYR A 2 36.84 -6.83 2.68
C TYR A 2 35.81 -5.73 2.93
N TRP A 3 36.22 -4.56 3.41
CA TRP A 3 35.31 -3.44 3.70
C TRP A 3 34.52 -2.95 2.47
N LYS A 4 35.14 -2.97 1.28
CA LYS A 4 34.47 -2.53 0.04
C LYS A 4 33.37 -3.51 -0.35
N ILE A 5 33.65 -4.82 -0.26
CA ILE A 5 32.68 -5.87 -0.55
C ILE A 5 31.52 -5.81 0.44
N PHE A 6 31.80 -5.67 1.74
CA PHE A 6 30.76 -5.54 2.77
C PHE A 6 29.83 -4.34 2.50
N VAL A 7 30.40 -3.17 2.19
CA VAL A 7 29.61 -1.96 1.87
C VAL A 7 28.78 -2.15 0.60
N LEU A 8 29.33 -2.78 -0.44
CA LEU A 8 28.59 -3.08 -1.68
C LEU A 8 27.44 -4.06 -1.44
N LEU A 9 27.66 -5.13 -0.67
CA LEU A 9 26.61 -6.07 -0.28
C LEU A 9 25.52 -5.39 0.54
N GLY A 10 25.91 -4.55 1.50
CA GLY A 10 24.96 -3.79 2.30
C GLY A 10 24.17 -2.76 1.48
N LEU A 11 24.78 -2.10 0.49
CA LEU A 11 24.06 -1.26 -0.47
C LEU A 11 23.08 -2.08 -1.32
N GLY A 12 23.48 -3.26 -1.78
CA GLY A 12 22.58 -4.17 -2.49
C GLY A 12 21.38 -4.58 -1.64
N ALA A 13 21.61 -4.94 -0.37
CA ALA A 13 20.54 -5.22 0.57
C ALA A 13 19.64 -3.98 0.80
N PHE A 14 20.22 -2.80 0.99
CA PHE A 14 19.48 -1.55 1.16
C PHE A 14 18.54 -1.26 -0.02
N VAL A 15 19.01 -1.44 -1.26
CA VAL A 15 18.20 -1.26 -2.47
C VAL A 15 17.06 -2.28 -2.50
N LEU A 16 17.32 -3.54 -2.18
CA LEU A 16 16.29 -4.59 -2.15
C LEU A 16 15.23 -4.32 -1.07
N LEU A 17 15.65 -3.90 0.12
CA LEU A 17 14.74 -3.51 1.21
C LEU A 17 13.91 -2.27 0.82
N SER A 18 14.52 -1.28 0.18
CA SER A 18 13.81 -0.08 -0.30
C SER A 18 12.74 -0.44 -1.36
N ALA A 19 13.03 -1.41 -2.23
CA ALA A 19 12.07 -1.90 -3.20
C ALA A 19 10.91 -2.66 -2.52
N ALA A 20 11.20 -3.51 -1.53
CA ALA A 20 10.18 -4.19 -0.75
C ALA A 20 9.27 -3.20 -0.01
N ASP A 21 9.86 -2.18 0.62
CA ASP A 21 9.14 -1.08 1.27
C ASP A 21 8.23 -0.33 0.29
N TRP A 22 8.70 -0.05 -0.93
CA TRP A 22 7.85 0.51 -1.99
C TRP A 22 6.68 -0.41 -2.37
N VAL A 23 6.88 -1.71 -2.50
CA VAL A 23 5.81 -2.68 -2.80
C VAL A 23 4.77 -2.71 -1.68
N PHE A 24 5.19 -2.64 -0.41
CA PHE A 24 4.25 -2.58 0.72
C PHE A 24 3.47 -1.29 0.76
N THR A 25 4.12 -0.14 0.58
CA THR A 25 3.42 1.15 0.42
C THR A 25 2.42 1.08 -0.74
N PHE A 26 2.84 0.57 -1.90
CA PHE A 26 1.97 0.43 -3.07
C PHE A 26 0.75 -0.45 -2.79
N THR A 27 0.95 -1.59 -2.13
CA THR A 27 -0.11 -2.53 -1.79
C THR A 27 -1.08 -1.94 -0.77
N LEU A 28 -0.57 -1.24 0.26
CA LEU A 28 -1.38 -0.55 1.27
C LEU A 28 -2.28 0.51 0.62
N LEU A 29 -1.71 1.41 -0.17
CA LEU A 29 -2.48 2.50 -0.79
C LEU A 29 -3.49 1.98 -1.81
N ARG A 30 -3.20 0.88 -2.52
CA ARG A 30 -4.18 0.28 -3.44
C ARG A 30 -5.35 -0.41 -2.74
N THR A 31 -5.09 -1.03 -1.59
CA THR A 31 -6.12 -1.78 -0.86
C THR A 31 -6.96 -0.88 0.03
N HIS A 32 -6.41 0.25 0.50
CA HIS A 32 -7.05 1.13 1.46
C HIS A 32 -7.02 2.58 0.98
N PRO A 33 -7.97 3.01 0.11
CA PRO A 33 -7.99 4.37 -0.45
C PRO A 33 -8.27 5.48 0.59
N HIS A 34 -8.70 5.10 1.80
CA HIS A 34 -8.87 6.01 2.94
C HIS A 34 -7.68 6.01 3.91
N ALA A 35 -6.64 5.23 3.65
CA ALA A 35 -5.41 5.30 4.45
C ALA A 35 -4.73 6.65 4.17
N ILE A 36 -4.74 7.53 5.17
CA ILE A 36 -4.05 8.81 5.09
C ILE A 36 -2.55 8.53 5.23
N GLU A 37 -1.78 8.90 4.22
CA GLU A 37 -0.32 8.81 4.26
C GLU A 37 0.20 9.75 5.35
N SER A 38 0.81 9.19 6.39
CA SER A 38 1.32 9.95 7.55
C SER A 38 2.45 10.92 7.16
N ASN A 39 3.09 10.69 6.02
CA ASN A 39 4.13 11.57 5.50
C ASN A 39 3.51 12.66 4.61
N PRO A 40 3.43 13.93 5.07
CA PRO A 40 2.77 15.01 4.33
C PRO A 40 3.44 15.30 2.99
N LEU A 41 4.75 15.04 2.87
CA LEU A 41 5.47 15.23 1.62
C LEU A 41 5.13 14.12 0.61
N ALA A 42 5.01 12.88 1.07
CA ALA A 42 4.58 11.77 0.22
C ALA A 42 3.13 11.94 -0.22
N ALA A 43 2.26 12.44 0.67
CA ALA A 43 0.88 12.79 0.35
C ALA A 43 0.82 13.88 -0.74
N ALA A 44 1.57 14.97 -0.58
CA ALA A 44 1.63 16.04 -1.59
C ALA A 44 2.16 15.54 -2.96
N CYS A 45 3.19 14.68 -2.95
CA CYS A 45 3.70 14.07 -4.19
C CYS A 45 2.67 13.15 -4.84
N LEU A 46 1.93 12.37 -4.06
CA LEU A 46 0.89 11.48 -4.56
C LEU A 46 -0.30 12.27 -5.14
N GLU A 47 -0.72 13.37 -4.49
CA GLU A 47 -1.78 14.24 -4.99
C GLU A 47 -1.41 14.93 -6.31
N GLN A 48 -0.16 15.41 -6.44
CA GLN A 48 0.26 16.17 -7.61
C GLN A 48 0.71 15.30 -8.79
N TYR A 49 1.40 14.19 -8.53
CA TYR A 49 2.09 13.39 -9.54
C TYR A 49 1.69 11.91 -9.54
N GLY A 50 0.77 11.52 -8.66
CA GLY A 50 0.33 10.13 -8.51
C GLY A 50 1.47 9.17 -8.14
N TRP A 51 1.33 7.94 -8.61
CA TRP A 51 2.27 6.85 -8.33
C TRP A 51 3.68 7.10 -8.86
N ASN A 52 3.79 7.80 -9.99
CA ASN A 52 5.09 8.10 -10.60
C ASN A 52 5.88 9.08 -9.73
N GLY A 53 5.23 10.09 -9.16
CA GLY A 53 5.89 11.01 -8.22
C GLY A 53 6.41 10.31 -6.98
N LEU A 54 5.62 9.38 -6.43
CA LEU A 54 6.02 8.60 -5.26
C LEU A 54 7.23 7.70 -5.56
N ALA A 55 7.26 7.06 -6.73
CA ALA A 55 8.39 6.25 -7.17
C ALA A 55 9.67 7.09 -7.34
N VAL A 56 9.56 8.27 -7.95
CA VAL A 56 10.70 9.21 -8.11
C VAL A 56 11.18 9.70 -6.75
N TYR A 57 10.27 10.05 -5.83
CA TYR A 57 10.60 10.50 -4.48
C TYR A 57 11.40 9.42 -3.71
N LYS A 58 10.93 8.17 -3.68
CA LYS A 58 11.69 7.07 -3.05
C LYS A 58 13.01 6.81 -3.77
N GLY A 59 13.03 6.85 -5.11
CA GLY A 59 14.24 6.70 -5.90
C GLY A 59 15.30 7.74 -5.55
N PHE A 60 14.90 8.99 -5.33
CA PHE A 60 15.80 10.06 -4.92
C PHE A 60 16.41 9.80 -3.54
N GLY A 61 15.64 9.27 -2.59
CA GLY A 61 16.14 8.84 -1.29
C GLY A 61 17.21 7.74 -1.38
N VAL A 62 16.96 6.71 -2.19
CA VAL A 62 17.93 5.62 -2.43
C VAL A 62 19.20 6.14 -3.10
N LEU A 63 19.07 7.00 -4.11
CA LEU A 63 20.20 7.62 -4.81
C LEU A 63 21.01 8.51 -3.85
N ALA A 64 20.35 9.36 -3.07
CA ALA A 64 21.01 10.23 -2.10
C ALA A 64 21.78 9.44 -1.04
N PHE A 65 21.19 8.36 -0.52
CA PHE A 65 21.86 7.45 0.41
C PHE A 65 23.05 6.75 -0.24
N GLY A 66 22.87 6.16 -1.43
CA GLY A 66 23.92 5.47 -2.17
C GLY A 66 25.10 6.37 -2.52
N LEU A 67 24.83 7.60 -2.96
CA LEU A 67 25.87 8.61 -3.22
C LEU A 67 26.60 8.99 -1.94
N SER A 68 25.88 9.23 -0.85
CA SER A 68 26.48 9.56 0.45
C SER A 68 27.40 8.44 0.93
N VAL A 69 26.94 7.19 0.91
CA VAL A 69 27.75 6.01 1.26
C VAL A 69 28.97 5.88 0.35
N THR A 70 28.82 6.10 -0.95
CA THR A 70 29.93 6.04 -1.92
C THR A 70 30.99 7.11 -1.65
N LEU A 71 30.57 8.33 -1.33
CA LEU A 71 31.47 9.42 -0.94
C LEU A 71 32.16 9.11 0.40
N LEU A 72 31.43 8.57 1.37
CA LEU A 72 31.98 8.14 2.66
C LEU A 72 32.98 6.99 2.48
N LEU A 73 32.72 6.05 1.57
CA LEU A 73 33.61 4.92 1.30
C LEU A 73 34.99 5.38 0.80
N ARG A 74 35.05 6.50 0.07
CA ARG A 74 36.31 7.11 -0.39
C ARG A 74 37.09 7.78 0.74
N ARG A 75 36.42 8.38 1.73
CA ARG A 75 37.08 9.14 2.81
C ARG A 75 37.32 8.31 4.08
N ARG A 76 36.34 7.53 4.52
CA ARG A 76 36.35 6.76 5.78
C ARG A 76 35.53 5.47 5.65
N PRO A 77 36.13 4.35 5.19
CA PRO A 77 35.40 3.11 4.90
C PRO A 77 34.74 2.47 6.12
N SER A 78 35.31 2.64 7.32
CA SER A 78 34.73 2.13 8.57
C SER A 78 33.40 2.84 8.91
N VAL A 79 33.33 4.16 8.74
CA VAL A 79 32.09 4.94 8.96
C VAL A 79 31.05 4.56 7.92
N ALA A 80 31.45 4.38 6.65
CA ALA A 80 30.54 3.94 5.59
C ALA A 80 29.88 2.60 5.92
N ALA A 81 30.63 1.63 6.46
CA ALA A 81 30.08 0.35 6.90
C ALA A 81 29.05 0.52 8.03
N GLY A 82 29.34 1.35 9.02
CA GLY A 82 28.39 1.67 10.10
C GLY A 82 27.09 2.30 9.59
N VAL A 83 27.19 3.28 8.70
CA VAL A 83 26.03 3.96 8.10
C VAL A 83 25.17 3.00 7.27
N VAL A 84 25.79 2.13 6.47
CA VAL A 84 25.07 1.12 5.69
C VAL A 84 24.35 0.13 6.59
N THR A 85 25.03 -0.41 7.61
CA THR A 85 24.39 -1.33 8.56
C THR A 85 23.23 -0.67 9.27
N LEU A 86 23.40 0.56 9.76
CA LEU A 86 22.32 1.31 10.40
C LEU A 86 21.14 1.52 9.45
N GLY A 87 21.40 1.96 8.21
CA GLY A 87 20.36 2.15 7.19
C GLY A 87 19.60 0.86 6.88
N CYS A 88 20.30 -0.26 6.73
CA CYS A 88 19.68 -1.57 6.52
C CYS A 88 18.83 -2.02 7.71
N VAL A 89 19.32 -1.86 8.94
CA VAL A 89 18.57 -2.21 10.16
C VAL A 89 17.30 -1.36 10.26
N THR A 90 17.40 -0.04 10.06
CA THR A 90 16.23 0.86 10.07
C THR A 90 15.21 0.47 9.00
N LEU A 91 15.64 0.24 7.75
CA LEU A 91 14.73 -0.22 6.69
C LEU A 91 14.10 -1.57 7.03
N LEU A 92 14.86 -2.50 7.59
CA LEU A 92 14.35 -3.82 7.96
C LEU A 92 13.26 -3.69 9.04
N SER A 93 13.47 -2.84 10.04
CA SER A 93 12.49 -2.56 11.08
C SER A 93 11.20 -1.98 10.49
N VAL A 94 11.30 -0.96 9.63
CA VAL A 94 10.12 -0.33 8.99
C VAL A 94 9.39 -1.29 8.06
N THR A 95 10.14 -2.08 7.28
CA THR A 95 9.58 -3.07 6.35
C THR A 95 8.84 -4.18 7.11
N THR A 96 9.43 -4.65 8.23
CA THR A 96 8.81 -5.66 9.09
C THR A 96 7.55 -5.13 9.76
N TYR A 97 7.59 -3.89 10.26
CA TYR A 97 6.43 -3.23 10.85
C TYR A 97 5.29 -3.07 9.85
N SER A 98 5.60 -2.62 8.63
CA SER A 98 4.62 -2.46 7.54
C SER A 98 4.00 -3.81 7.15
N HIS A 99 4.81 -4.87 7.11
CA HIS A 99 4.31 -6.23 6.87
C HIS A 99 3.37 -6.71 7.98
N GLN A 100 3.73 -6.49 9.25
CA GLN A 100 2.86 -6.83 10.38
C GLN A 100 1.53 -6.08 10.31
N MET A 101 1.56 -4.78 9.98
CA MET A 101 0.35 -3.97 9.82
C MET A 101 -0.54 -4.50 8.68
N LEU A 102 0.05 -4.82 7.53
CA LEU A 102 -0.66 -5.44 6.39
C LEU A 102 -1.30 -6.79 6.78
N CYS A 103 -0.58 -7.63 7.52
CA CYS A 103 -1.11 -8.91 7.98
C CYS A 103 -2.30 -8.73 8.94
N THR A 104 -2.21 -7.78 9.88
CA THR A 104 -3.29 -7.49 10.83
C THR A 104 -4.53 -6.98 10.10
N LEU A 105 -4.39 -5.99 9.21
CA LEU A 105 -5.50 -5.45 8.43
C LEU A 105 -6.18 -6.51 7.54
N ASN A 106 -5.39 -7.37 6.90
CA ASN A 106 -5.93 -8.44 6.07
C ASN A 106 -6.67 -9.50 6.90
N ARG A 107 -6.21 -9.76 8.13
CA ARG A 107 -6.89 -10.66 9.06
C ARG A 107 -8.23 -10.09 9.51
N GLU A 108 -8.27 -8.81 9.87
CA GLU A 108 -9.50 -8.11 10.27
C GLU A 108 -10.52 -8.08 9.12
N ALA A 109 -10.08 -7.74 7.91
CA ALA A 109 -10.94 -7.74 6.72
C ALA A 109 -11.56 -9.12 6.43
N ARG A 110 -10.80 -10.20 6.63
CA ARG A 110 -11.32 -11.58 6.51
C ARG A 110 -12.39 -11.88 7.55
N THR A 111 -12.15 -11.54 8.81
CA THR A 111 -13.12 -11.79 9.89
C THR A 111 -14.43 -11.05 9.69
N LEU A 112 -14.39 -9.79 9.20
CA LEU A 112 -15.60 -9.03 8.89
C LEU A 112 -16.37 -9.66 7.72
N ARG A 113 -15.66 -10.12 6.68
CA ARG A 113 -16.29 -10.77 5.52
C ARG A 113 -16.96 -12.10 5.88
N GLU A 114 -16.36 -12.86 6.79
CA GLU A 114 -16.93 -14.10 7.34
C GLU A 114 -18.14 -13.83 8.26
N ALA A 115 -18.13 -12.71 9.00
CA ALA A 115 -19.25 -12.31 9.86
C ALA A 115 -20.44 -11.75 9.07
N GLU A 116 -20.17 -10.98 8.01
CA GLU A 116 -21.19 -10.39 7.12
C GLU A 116 -21.90 -11.48 6.30
N TRP A 117 -21.15 -12.47 5.81
CA TRP A 117 -21.70 -13.60 5.06
C TRP A 117 -21.47 -14.89 5.85
N PRO A 118 -22.33 -15.20 6.84
CA PRO A 118 -22.28 -16.51 7.48
C PRO A 118 -22.44 -17.55 6.38
N SER A 119 -21.42 -18.41 6.23
CA SER A 119 -21.52 -19.58 5.37
C SER A 119 -22.86 -20.23 5.70
N PRO A 120 -23.77 -20.42 4.72
CA PRO A 120 -25.08 -20.99 5.02
C PRO A 120 -24.80 -22.24 5.84
N ALA A 121 -25.38 -22.30 7.06
CA ALA A 121 -25.23 -23.46 7.92
C ALA A 121 -25.41 -24.68 7.03
N PRO A 122 -24.50 -25.67 7.06
CA PRO A 122 -24.58 -26.84 6.18
C PRO A 122 -26.00 -27.34 6.33
N SER A 123 -26.84 -27.05 5.32
CA SER A 123 -28.26 -27.26 5.42
C SER A 123 -28.36 -28.75 5.58
N GLU A 124 -28.69 -29.16 6.81
CA GLU A 124 -28.92 -30.53 7.21
C GLU A 124 -29.72 -31.16 6.11
N THR A 125 -29.02 -31.95 5.29
CA THR A 125 -29.45 -32.67 4.10
C THR A 125 -30.95 -32.56 3.88
N ALA A 126 -31.42 -31.42 3.36
CA ALA A 126 -32.66 -31.42 2.65
C ALA A 126 -32.32 -32.31 1.45
N ALA A 127 -32.79 -33.55 1.50
CA ALA A 127 -32.76 -34.47 0.40
C ALA A 127 -33.25 -33.68 -0.81
N VAL A 128 -32.32 -33.20 -1.62
CA VAL A 128 -32.61 -32.71 -2.95
C VAL A 128 -32.96 -33.99 -3.67
N GLU A 129 -34.23 -34.32 -3.62
CA GLU A 129 -34.90 -35.19 -4.57
C GLU A 129 -34.39 -34.72 -5.94
N GLU A 130 -33.62 -35.60 -6.57
CA GLU A 130 -32.90 -35.40 -7.81
C GLU A 130 -33.94 -35.16 -8.91
N SER A 131 -34.45 -33.93 -9.00
CA SER A 131 -35.39 -33.56 -10.06
C SER A 131 -34.62 -33.65 -11.38
N PRO A 132 -35.10 -34.42 -12.35
CA PRO A 132 -34.36 -34.69 -13.58
C PRO A 132 -34.05 -33.36 -14.27
N ILE A 133 -32.76 -33.14 -14.50
CA ILE A 133 -32.22 -32.00 -15.24
C ILE A 133 -33.00 -31.91 -16.55
N PRO A 134 -33.80 -30.85 -16.80
CA PRO A 134 -34.44 -30.69 -18.09
C PRO A 134 -33.35 -30.49 -19.15
N ASP A 135 -33.37 -31.29 -20.21
CA ASP A 135 -32.46 -31.26 -21.38
C ASP A 135 -32.48 -29.92 -22.17
N ARG A 136 -33.10 -28.87 -21.63
CA ARG A 136 -33.14 -27.55 -22.24
C ARG A 136 -32.28 -26.58 -21.44
N CYS A 137 -31.11 -26.27 -21.99
CA CYS A 137 -30.29 -25.13 -21.60
C CYS A 137 -31.13 -23.84 -21.65
N TRP A 138 -31.60 -23.37 -20.49
CA TRP A 138 -32.41 -22.16 -20.35
C TRP A 138 -31.66 -20.86 -20.73
N PHE A 139 -30.36 -20.95 -21.00
CA PHE A 139 -29.49 -19.78 -21.26
C PHE A 139 -29.40 -19.33 -22.73
N ALA A 140 -30.18 -19.89 -23.65
CA ALA A 140 -29.99 -19.57 -25.07
C ALA A 140 -30.70 -18.30 -25.58
N ASP A 141 -31.79 -17.80 -24.97
CA ASP A 141 -32.67 -16.87 -25.71
C ASP A 141 -33.02 -15.51 -25.06
N GLU A 142 -32.47 -15.11 -23.92
CA GLU A 142 -32.79 -13.78 -23.37
C GLU A 142 -31.54 -12.98 -22.98
N LEU A 143 -30.88 -12.41 -24.01
CA LEU A 143 -30.07 -11.21 -23.86
C LEU A 143 -31.03 -9.99 -23.86
N PRO A 144 -31.29 -9.35 -22.71
CA PRO A 144 -32.01 -8.09 -22.70
C PRO A 144 -31.17 -7.02 -23.41
N PRO A 145 -31.78 -6.17 -24.25
CA PRO A 145 -31.07 -5.11 -24.94
C PRO A 145 -30.42 -4.15 -23.94
N GLU A 146 -29.13 -3.92 -24.17
CA GLU A 146 -28.22 -3.04 -23.47
C GLU A 146 -28.84 -1.64 -23.23
N LYS A 147 -29.40 -1.42 -22.03
CA LYS A 147 -29.85 -0.08 -21.60
C LYS A 147 -28.65 0.73 -21.11
N LYS A 148 -28.14 1.56 -22.02
CA LYS A 148 -27.10 2.56 -21.80
C LYS A 148 -27.59 3.72 -20.92
N SER A 149 -27.74 3.49 -19.61
CA SER A 149 -28.03 4.57 -18.65
C SER A 149 -26.72 5.13 -18.07
N ARG A 150 -26.31 6.28 -18.60
CA ARG A 150 -25.27 7.17 -18.08
C ARG A 150 -25.62 7.57 -16.63
N PRO A 151 -24.79 7.31 -15.62
CA PRO A 151 -24.96 7.94 -14.33
C PRO A 151 -24.56 9.41 -14.44
N THR A 152 -25.55 10.30 -14.32
CA THR A 152 -25.36 11.72 -14.05
C THR A 152 -24.68 11.85 -12.68
N ILE A 153 -23.40 12.19 -12.67
CA ILE A 153 -22.65 12.50 -11.46
C ILE A 153 -23.16 13.85 -10.96
N THR A 154 -24.02 13.83 -9.94
CA THR A 154 -24.39 15.02 -9.19
C THR A 154 -23.20 15.43 -8.33
N THR A 155 -22.53 16.50 -8.75
CA THR A 155 -21.47 17.17 -8.00
C THR A 155 -22.01 17.67 -6.67
N VAL A 156 -21.71 16.98 -5.57
CA VAL A 156 -21.94 17.48 -4.21
C VAL A 156 -20.86 18.51 -3.92
N GLN A 157 -21.24 19.77 -4.05
CA GLN A 157 -20.41 20.94 -3.76
C GLN A 157 -20.35 21.14 -2.23
N THR A 158 -19.40 20.51 -1.55
CA THR A 158 -19.13 20.74 -0.13
C THR A 158 -18.44 22.09 0.07
N SER A 159 -19.27 23.10 0.31
CA SER A 159 -18.87 24.43 0.82
C SER A 159 -18.29 24.30 2.23
N HIS A 160 -16.98 24.04 2.35
CA HIS A 160 -16.25 24.15 3.62
C HIS A 160 -15.66 25.56 3.78
N ARG A 161 -16.57 26.54 3.90
CA ARG A 161 -16.27 27.92 4.29
C ARG A 161 -16.40 28.01 5.83
N GLN A 162 -15.48 28.75 6.44
CA GLN A 162 -15.51 29.23 7.83
C GLN A 162 -15.25 28.22 8.96
N ARG A 163 -13.97 28.12 9.34
CA ARG A 163 -13.58 28.10 10.76
C ARG A 163 -12.21 28.76 10.97
N GLU A 164 -12.10 30.00 10.52
CA GLU A 164 -11.20 30.96 11.17
C GLU A 164 -11.96 31.56 12.36
N ALA A 165 -11.61 31.17 13.58
CA ALA A 165 -11.90 31.97 14.77
C ALA A 165 -11.15 31.46 16.01
N ARG A 166 -10.27 32.34 16.51
CA ARG A 166 -9.91 32.56 17.93
C ARG A 166 -8.88 31.61 18.56
N LEU A 167 -7.62 32.06 18.51
CA LEU A 167 -6.66 31.87 19.60
C LEU A 167 -6.60 33.16 20.43
N PRO A 168 -6.79 33.12 21.77
CA PRO A 168 -6.53 34.26 22.64
C PRO A 168 -5.03 34.41 22.91
N ALA A 169 -4.54 35.64 22.82
CA ALA A 169 -3.22 36.03 23.26
C ALA A 169 -3.13 35.90 24.80
N VAL A 170 -2.19 35.10 25.28
CA VAL A 170 -1.78 35.10 26.69
C VAL A 170 -0.56 36.01 26.80
N ARG A 171 -0.70 37.05 27.62
CA ARG A 171 0.37 37.94 28.07
C ARG A 171 1.11 37.33 29.24
#